data_AF-A0A959YB24-F1
#
_entry.id   AF-A0A959YB24-F1
#
_cell.length_a   1.000
_cell.length_b   1.000
_cell.length_c   1.000
_cell.angle_alpha   90.00
_cell.angle_beta   90.00
_cell.angle_gamma   90.00
#
_symmetry.space_group_name_H-M   'P 1'
#
loop_
_entity.id
_entity.type
_entity.pdbx_description
1 polymer ?
#
loop_
_entity_poly.entity_id
_entity_poly.type
_entity_poly.pdbx_seq_one_letter_code
_entity_poly.pdbx_strand_id
1 'polypeptide(L)'
;NPAAHFVKAFNSVGSAHMVGPDFGGTKPTMFICGNDEGAKGQVTGILEAFGWEVEDMGGAEAARAIEPLCMLWCIPGFLRNEWTHAFKLLKT
;
A
#
# COMPACT_ATOMS: atom_id res chain seq x y z
N ASN A 1 4.65 -12.14 18.71
CA ASN A 1 3.48 -11.94 19.59
C ASN A 1 2.24 -12.41 18.84
N PRO A 2 1.71 -13.62 19.12
CA PRO A 2 0.52 -14.14 18.44
C PRO A 2 -0.76 -13.32 18.68
N ALA A 3 -0.80 -12.52 19.75
CA ALA A 3 -1.92 -11.65 20.07
C ALA A 3 -1.85 -10.28 19.35
N ALA A 4 -0.84 -10.04 18.51
CA ALA A 4 -0.75 -8.80 17.75
C ALA A 4 -1.76 -8.80 16.60
N HIS A 5 -2.52 -7.72 16.47
CA HIS A 5 -3.39 -7.48 15.31
C HIS A 5 -2.53 -6.97 14.14
N PHE A 6 -2.17 -7.88 13.23
CA PHE A 6 -1.30 -7.59 12.08
C PHE A 6 -2.08 -7.00 10.90
N VAL A 7 -1.53 -5.94 10.30
CA VAL A 7 -1.99 -5.36 9.05
C VAL A 7 -0.78 -5.10 8.14
N LYS A 8 -0.85 -5.57 6.89
CA LYS A 8 0.15 -5.30 5.85
C LYS A 8 -0.21 -4.00 5.13
N ALA A 9 0.77 -3.11 4.93
CA ALA A 9 0.67 -1.90 4.12
C ALA A 9 2.07 -1.43 3.67
N PHE A 10 2.12 -0.39 2.81
CA PHE A 10 3.33 0.35 2.39
C PHE A 10 4.43 -0.42 1.65
N ASN A 11 4.18 -1.64 1.17
CA ASN A 11 5.22 -2.43 0.53
C ASN A 11 5.55 -2.00 -0.92
N SER A 12 4.73 -1.14 -1.53
CA SER A 12 4.82 -0.79 -2.95
C SER A 12 4.96 0.71 -3.21
N VAL A 13 5.77 1.39 -2.38
CA VAL A 13 6.09 2.83 -2.53
C VAL A 13 7.46 3.14 -1.91
N GLY A 14 8.17 4.13 -2.46
CA GLY A 14 9.39 4.68 -1.87
C GLY A 14 9.12 5.57 -0.65
N SER A 15 10.08 5.67 0.27
CA SER A 15 9.93 6.44 1.53
C SER A 15 9.57 7.91 1.31
N ALA A 16 10.08 8.52 0.24
CA ALA A 16 9.80 9.91 -0.13
C ALA A 16 8.32 10.19 -0.44
N HIS A 17 7.51 9.15 -0.69
CA HIS A 17 6.09 9.27 -1.05
C HIS A 17 5.15 8.57 -0.05
N MET A 18 5.65 8.10 1.10
CA MET A 18 4.79 7.44 2.10
C MET A 18 3.75 8.38 2.73
N VAL A 19 4.07 9.68 2.84
CA VAL A 19 3.19 10.71 3.42
C VAL A 19 3.00 11.82 2.40
N GLY A 20 1.75 12.16 2.09
CA GLY A 20 1.39 13.18 1.12
C GLY A 20 1.93 12.90 -0.29
N PRO A 21 1.69 11.70 -0.87
CA PRO A 21 2.15 11.41 -2.23
C PRO A 21 1.52 12.38 -3.25
N ASP A 22 2.34 13.02 -4.07
CA ASP A 22 1.90 13.83 -5.20
C ASP A 22 2.31 13.16 -6.52
N PHE A 23 1.32 12.63 -7.23
CA PHE A 23 1.45 12.07 -8.57
C PHE A 23 0.59 12.89 -9.56
N GLY A 24 0.78 14.20 -9.57
CA GLY A 24 0.05 15.12 -10.45
C GLY A 24 -1.43 15.21 -10.06
N GLY A 25 -1.71 15.21 -8.76
CA GLY A 25 -3.08 15.19 -8.22
C GLY A 25 -3.78 13.82 -8.26
N THR A 26 -3.17 12.79 -8.85
CA THR A 26 -3.72 11.43 -8.78
C THR A 26 -3.41 10.80 -7.43
N LYS A 27 -4.45 10.49 -6.65
CA LYS A 27 -4.32 9.79 -5.36
C LYS A 27 -3.98 8.31 -5.60
N PRO A 28 -2.78 7.81 -5.24
CA PRO A 28 -2.43 6.42 -5.45
C PRO A 28 -3.18 5.48 -4.49
N THR A 29 -3.27 4.20 -4.85
CA THR A 29 -3.94 3.18 -4.04
C THR A 29 -2.91 2.45 -3.16
N MET A 30 -3.16 2.43 -1.86
CA MET A 30 -2.47 1.54 -0.92
C MET A 30 -3.31 0.30 -0.69
N PHE A 31 -2.72 -0.85 -0.97
CA PHE A 31 -3.33 -2.15 -0.73
C PHE A 31 -3.03 -2.61 0.69
N ILE A 32 -4.08 -2.98 1.44
CA ILE A 32 -3.95 -3.48 2.80
C ILE A 32 -4.55 -4.87 2.94
N CYS A 33 -4.10 -5.62 3.94
CA CYS A 33 -4.77 -6.85 4.38
C CYS A 33 -4.45 -7.13 5.85
N GLY A 34 -5.35 -7.82 6.54
CA GLY A 34 -5.21 -8.15 7.96
C GLY A 34 -6.44 -8.88 8.49
N ASN A 35 -6.27 -9.65 9.56
CA ASN A 35 -7.33 -10.50 10.11
C ASN A 35 -8.29 -9.77 11.05
N ASP A 36 -7.91 -8.58 11.52
CA ASP A 36 -8.68 -7.80 12.48
C ASP A 36 -9.24 -6.55 11.81
N GLU A 37 -10.56 -6.44 11.77
CA GLU A 37 -11.27 -5.31 11.15
C GLU A 37 -10.99 -3.98 11.87
N GLY A 38 -10.84 -4.00 13.20
CA GLY A 38 -10.53 -2.80 13.99
C GLY A 38 -9.14 -2.26 13.66
N ALA A 39 -8.14 -3.13 13.60
CA ALA A 39 -6.77 -2.78 13.24
C ALA A 39 -6.68 -2.30 11.78
N LYS A 40 -7.38 -2.96 10.83
CA LYS A 40 -7.48 -2.46 9.45
C LYS A 40 -8.11 -1.08 9.41
N GLY A 41 -9.18 -0.84 10.17
CA GLY A 41 -9.81 0.48 10.28
C GLY A 41 -8.86 1.56 10.79
N GLN A 42 -8.04 1.26 11.81
CA GLN A 42 -7.00 2.17 12.29
C GLN A 42 -5.96 2.50 11.22
N VAL A 43 -5.50 1.47 10.48
CA VAL A 43 -4.54 1.64 9.38
C VAL A 43 -5.16 2.44 8.22
N THR A 44 -6.44 2.21 7.90
CA THR A 44 -7.16 2.98 6.89
C THR A 44 -7.18 4.46 7.25
N GLY A 45 -7.51 4.82 8.50
CA GLY A 45 -7.49 6.22 8.94
C GLY A 45 -6.11 6.88 8.84
N ILE A 46 -5.04 6.13 9.16
CA ILE A 46 -3.65 6.59 8.98
C ILE A 46 -3.35 6.84 7.50
N LEU A 47 -3.71 5.89 6.63
CA LEU A 47 -3.47 5.98 5.20
C LEU A 47 -4.22 7.14 4.54
N GLU A 48 -5.48 7.34 4.92
CA GLU A 48 -6.28 8.48 4.47
C GLU A 48 -5.65 9.81 4.89
N ALA A 49 -5.23 9.93 6.15
CA ALA A 49 -4.52 11.09 6.66
C ALA A 49 -3.18 11.32 5.94
N PHE A 50 -2.53 10.25 5.48
CA PHE A 50 -1.29 10.30 4.71
C PHE A 50 -1.51 10.54 3.22
N GLY A 51 -2.76 10.71 2.76
CA GLY A 51 -3.06 11.04 1.37
C GLY A 51 -3.18 9.83 0.46
N TRP A 52 -3.45 8.63 0.98
CA TRP A 52 -3.68 7.42 0.19
C TRP A 52 -5.16 7.12 -0.01
N GLU A 53 -5.50 6.56 -1.15
CA GLU A 53 -6.73 5.78 -1.31
C GLU A 53 -6.46 4.36 -0.78
N VAL A 54 -7.38 3.78 -0.03
CA VAL A 54 -7.17 2.47 0.60
C VAL A 54 -7.99 1.44 -0.11
N GLU A 55 -7.36 0.30 -0.41
CA GLU A 55 -8.03 -0.88 -0.91
C GLU A 55 -7.74 -2.07 0.00
N ASP A 56 -8.80 -2.62 0.59
CA ASP A 56 -8.72 -3.79 1.48
C ASP A 56 -8.82 -5.09 0.69
N MET A 57 -7.76 -5.91 0.77
CA MET A 57 -7.64 -7.22 0.13
C MET A 57 -8.07 -8.37 1.04
N GLY A 58 -8.62 -8.08 2.22
CA GLY A 58 -9.18 -9.06 3.14
C GLY A 58 -8.18 -9.56 4.19
N GLY A 59 -8.20 -10.87 4.45
CA GLY A 59 -7.38 -11.52 5.48
C GLY A 59 -5.88 -11.48 5.18
N ALA A 60 -5.07 -11.81 6.19
CA ALA A 60 -3.61 -11.77 6.12
C ALA A 60 -3.03 -12.71 5.03
N GLU A 61 -3.77 -13.72 4.58
CA GLU A 61 -3.41 -14.59 3.47
C GLU A 61 -3.22 -13.81 2.16
N ALA A 62 -3.94 -12.70 1.98
CA ALA A 62 -3.80 -11.82 0.83
C ALA A 62 -2.42 -11.13 0.76
N ALA A 63 -1.66 -11.11 1.86
CA ALA A 63 -0.28 -10.61 1.89
C ALA A 63 0.57 -11.29 0.81
N ARG A 64 0.37 -12.59 0.57
CA ARG A 64 1.06 -13.34 -0.49
C ARG A 64 0.86 -12.73 -1.87
N ALA A 65 -0.33 -12.18 -2.14
CA ALA A 65 -0.67 -11.59 -3.42
C ALA A 65 -0.17 -10.14 -3.55
N ILE A 66 -0.23 -9.35 -2.47
CA ILE A 66 0.14 -7.93 -2.50
C ILE A 66 1.64 -7.68 -2.25
N GLU A 67 2.37 -8.58 -1.59
CA GLU A 67 3.83 -8.47 -1.40
C GLU A 67 4.61 -8.35 -2.72
N PRO A 68 4.29 -9.14 -3.77
CA PRO A 68 4.87 -9.00 -5.11
C PRO A 68 4.74 -7.61 -5.75
N LEU A 69 3.85 -6.73 -5.29
CA LEU A 69 3.80 -5.35 -5.78
C LEU A 69 5.13 -4.61 -5.52
N CYS A 70 5.85 -4.95 -4.45
CA CYS A 70 7.21 -4.43 -4.21
C CYS A 70 8.16 -4.82 -5.35
N MET A 71 8.09 -6.07 -5.82
CA MET A 71 8.93 -6.53 -6.93
C MET A 71 8.60 -5.76 -8.21
N LEU A 72 7.31 -5.59 -8.51
CA LEU A 72 6.87 -4.77 -9.66
C LEU A 72 7.32 -3.31 -9.53
N TRP A 73 7.28 -2.75 -8.32
CA TRP A 73 7.75 -1.39 -8.05
C TRP A 73 9.27 -1.25 -8.23
N CYS A 74 10.06 -2.24 -7.80
CA CYS A 74 11.52 -2.23 -7.89
C CYS A 74 12.07 -2.44 -9.30
N ILE A 75 11.38 -3.19 -10.17
CA ILE A 75 11.88 -3.53 -11.51
C ILE A 75 12.23 -2.28 -12.35
N PRO A 76 11.35 -1.27 -12.52
CA PRO A 76 11.70 -0.01 -13.19
C PRO A 76 12.87 0.73 -12.53
N GLY A 77 12.93 0.71 -11.19
CA GLY A 77 14.01 1.32 -10.41
C GLY A 77 15.38 0.71 -10.75
N PHE A 78 15.46 -0.62 -10.78
CA PHE A 78 16.71 -1.31 -11.13
C PHE A 78 17.08 -1.20 -12.61
N LEU A 79 16.10 -1.28 -13.52
CA LEU A 79 16.38 -1.28 -14.96
C LEU A 79 16.66 0.11 -15.53
N ARG A 80 16.01 1.15 -15.00
CA ARG A 80 15.97 2.49 -15.62
C ARG A 80 16.13 3.65 -14.62
N ASN A 81 16.42 3.36 -13.35
CA ASN A 81 16.49 4.37 -12.29
C ASN A 81 15.17 5.15 -12.10
N GLU A 82 14.04 4.53 -12.44
CA GLU A 82 12.70 5.07 -12.28
C GLU A 82 12.16 4.64 -10.90
N TRP A 83 12.34 5.47 -9.87
CA TRP A 83 11.91 5.16 -8.49
C TRP A 83 10.67 5.95 -8.04
N THR A 84 10.18 6.86 -8.89
CA THR A 84 9.09 7.79 -8.58
C THR A 84 7.80 7.36 -9.28
N HIS A 85 7.21 6.27 -8.79
CA HIS A 85 5.91 5.77 -9.27
C HIS A 85 5.16 5.06 -8.13
N ALA A 86 3.85 4.92 -8.33
CA ALA A 86 2.94 4.20 -7.45
C ALA A 86 1.85 3.51 -8.27
N PHE A 87 1.13 2.58 -7.65
CA PHE A 87 0.02 1.88 -8.28
C PHE A 87 -1.31 2.59 -8.02
N LYS A 88 -2.24 2.45 -8.99
CA LYS A 88 -3.62 2.91 -8.88
C LYS A 88 -4.55 1.77 -9.28
N LEU A 89 -5.50 1.44 -8.42
CA LEU A 89 -6.61 0.55 -8.77
C LEU A 89 -7.76 1.39 -9.32
N LEU A 90 -8.23 1.07 -10.53
CA LEU A 90 -9.39 1.70 -11.14
C LEU A 90 -10.57 0.73 -11.04
N LYS A 91 -11.73 1.25 -10.64
CA LYS A 91 -12.99 0.50 -10.53
C LYS A 91 -14.08 1.22 -11.33
N THR A 92 -15.04 0.47 -11.83
CA THR A 92 -16.27 0.97 -12.48
C THR A 92 -17.41 1.06 -11.48
#